data_AF-A0A328R4H8-F1
#
_entry.id   AF-A0A328R4H8-F1
#
_cell.length_a   1.000
_cell.length_b   1.000
_cell.length_c   1.000
_cell.angle_alpha   90.00
_cell.angle_beta   90.00
_cell.angle_gamma   90.00
#
_symmetry.space_group_name_H-M   'P 1'
#
loop_
_entity.id
_entity.type
_entity.pdbx_description
1 polymer ?
#
loop_
_entity_poly.entity_id
_entity_poly.type
_entity_poly.pdbx_seq_one_letter_code
_entity_poly.pdbx_strand_id
1 'polypeptide(L)'
;MKQALPPSIAIIQSLTHQLNSIQNYLDPRSKENVLLASLLKKSEYIDKDERFLGSSSCIRYVQTMFLIGLSMFGGVSVSVITRFTEKEDKVTLTWDSGVTDTFRWGVYDEGFRKFAGYYQDRLSSKPQHRKDIPSSIFIGILGFVKSYIMILNAVDVRIKALIKEKMSFISLFESDMSKDILFITISSLPVSQINALFLHIQEFFPKDLEVTTPDKRKMNVTSLFQNPSVDISYLIEKTKIYCELFFDTKMPIIKEITQSKTIGFLKECFKNDEVYSQTQLQLKRLKSAQIDSRLMIYDVVKTHLDALV
;
A
#
# COMPACT_ATOMS: atom_id res chain seq x y z
N MET A 1 -19.41 6.02 -12.88
CA MET A 1 -17.98 5.75 -13.13
C MET A 1 -17.52 4.67 -12.17
N LYS A 2 -16.93 3.55 -12.64
CA LYS A 2 -16.22 2.62 -11.74
C LYS A 2 -15.02 3.38 -11.17
N GLN A 3 -14.95 3.57 -9.86
CA GLN A 3 -13.78 4.17 -9.22
C GLN A 3 -12.56 3.30 -9.52
N ALA A 4 -11.47 3.93 -9.98
CA ALA A 4 -10.21 3.24 -10.19
C ALA A 4 -9.67 2.79 -8.81
N LEU A 5 -9.35 1.51 -8.68
CA LEU A 5 -8.74 1.00 -7.45
C LEU A 5 -7.38 1.66 -7.22
N PRO A 6 -6.95 1.84 -5.97
CA PRO A 6 -5.58 2.21 -5.67
C PRO A 6 -4.58 1.29 -6.40
N PRO A 7 -3.48 1.81 -6.97
CA PRO A 7 -2.59 1.03 -7.82
C PRO A 7 -2.10 -0.27 -7.18
N SER A 8 -1.74 -0.26 -5.89
CA SER A 8 -1.31 -1.46 -5.16
C SER A 8 -2.40 -2.55 -5.11
N ILE A 9 -3.66 -2.16 -4.94
CA ILE A 9 -4.80 -3.08 -4.92
C ILE A 9 -5.08 -3.59 -6.34
N ALA A 10 -5.01 -2.71 -7.34
CA ALA A 10 -5.19 -3.09 -8.73
C ALA A 10 -4.12 -4.08 -9.20
N ILE A 11 -2.87 -3.91 -8.75
CA ILE A 11 -1.79 -4.87 -8.98
C ILE A 11 -2.11 -6.22 -8.33
N ILE A 12 -2.49 -6.26 -7.04
CA ILE A 12 -2.85 -7.52 -6.36
C ILE A 12 -4.00 -8.24 -7.08
N GLN A 13 -5.01 -7.49 -7.55
CA GLN A 13 -6.10 -8.05 -8.35
C GLN A 13 -5.58 -8.66 -9.65
N SER A 14 -4.72 -7.94 -10.38
CA SER A 14 -4.08 -8.43 -11.60
C SER A 14 -3.30 -9.72 -11.35
N LEU A 15 -2.46 -9.74 -10.31
CA LEU A 15 -1.68 -10.90 -9.89
C LEU A 15 -2.56 -12.11 -9.59
N THR A 16 -3.71 -11.89 -8.94
CA THR A 16 -4.68 -12.96 -8.64
C THR A 16 -5.22 -13.61 -9.90
N HIS A 17 -5.50 -12.81 -10.95
CA HIS A 17 -5.92 -13.35 -12.25
C HIS A 17 -4.82 -14.19 -12.94
N GLN A 18 -3.55 -13.91 -12.62
CA GLN A 18 -2.42 -14.63 -13.22
C GLN A 18 -2.06 -15.94 -12.50
N LEU A 19 -2.59 -16.19 -11.29
CA LEU A 19 -2.20 -17.34 -10.46
C LEU A 19 -2.34 -18.69 -11.19
N ASN A 20 -3.45 -18.92 -11.88
CA ASN A 20 -3.67 -20.17 -12.61
C ASN A 20 -2.62 -20.41 -13.71
N SER A 21 -2.11 -19.33 -14.31
CA SER A 21 -1.12 -19.39 -15.38
C SER A 21 0.30 -19.62 -14.87
N ILE A 22 0.55 -19.43 -13.57
CA ILE A 22 1.89 -19.53 -12.98
C ILE A 22 1.98 -20.54 -11.82
N GLN A 23 0.86 -21.15 -11.39
CA GLN A 23 0.80 -22.00 -10.21
C GLN A 23 1.82 -23.15 -10.22
N ASN A 24 2.13 -23.70 -11.40
CA ASN A 24 3.12 -24.76 -11.52
C ASN A 24 4.50 -24.26 -11.08
N TYR A 25 4.89 -23.02 -11.40
CA TYR A 25 6.15 -22.45 -10.92
C TYR A 25 6.21 -22.31 -9.40
N LEU A 26 5.06 -22.27 -8.72
CA LEU A 26 4.96 -22.18 -7.25
C LEU A 26 4.90 -23.56 -6.56
N ASP A 27 4.64 -24.67 -7.27
CA ASP A 27 4.72 -26.03 -6.71
C ASP A 27 6.15 -26.57 -6.83
N PRO A 28 6.88 -26.82 -5.73
CA PRO A 28 8.24 -27.34 -5.75
C PRO A 28 8.42 -28.68 -6.47
N ARG A 29 7.33 -29.43 -6.69
CA ARG A 29 7.35 -30.74 -7.35
C ARG A 29 7.08 -30.67 -8.85
N SER A 30 6.71 -29.50 -9.36
CA SER A 30 6.41 -29.34 -10.79
C SER A 30 7.69 -29.33 -11.64
N LYS A 31 7.53 -29.64 -12.92
CA LYS A 31 8.64 -29.56 -13.89
C LYS A 31 9.07 -28.11 -14.11
N GLU A 32 8.12 -27.18 -14.06
CA GLU A 32 8.29 -25.75 -14.26
C GLU A 32 9.12 -25.12 -13.14
N ASN A 33 8.89 -25.51 -11.88
CA ASN A 33 9.69 -25.08 -10.74
C ASN A 33 11.13 -25.60 -10.84
N VAL A 34 11.33 -26.88 -11.18
CA VAL A 34 12.66 -27.47 -11.40
C VAL A 34 13.41 -26.76 -12.53
N LEU A 35 12.71 -26.44 -13.63
CA LEU A 35 13.26 -25.66 -14.74
C LEU A 35 13.68 -24.26 -14.29
N LEU A 36 12.81 -23.57 -13.54
CA LEU A 36 13.10 -22.24 -13.00
C LEU A 36 14.30 -22.27 -12.05
N ALA A 37 14.37 -23.23 -11.13
CA ALA A 37 15.50 -23.38 -10.22
C ALA A 37 16.80 -23.63 -11.00
N SER A 38 16.76 -24.45 -12.06
CA SER A 38 17.92 -24.65 -12.93
C SER A 38 18.28 -23.41 -13.75
N LEU A 39 17.30 -22.61 -14.17
CA LEU A 39 17.51 -21.35 -14.90
C LEU A 39 18.26 -20.37 -13.99
N LEU A 40 17.74 -20.11 -12.79
CA LEU A 40 18.31 -19.15 -11.86
C LEU A 40 19.71 -19.52 -11.36
N LYS A 41 20.02 -20.82 -11.26
CA LYS A 41 21.36 -21.29 -10.85
C LYS A 41 22.40 -21.25 -11.97
N LYS A 42 22.00 -21.45 -13.22
CA LYS A 42 22.94 -21.62 -14.35
C LYS A 42 23.16 -20.34 -15.16
N SER A 43 22.22 -19.40 -15.10
CA SER A 43 22.21 -18.23 -15.96
C SER A 43 22.42 -16.99 -15.12
N GLU A 44 23.45 -16.19 -15.43
CA GLU A 44 23.66 -14.90 -14.76
C GLU A 44 22.54 -13.92 -15.11
N TYR A 45 22.11 -13.93 -16.38
CA TYR A 45 21.02 -13.13 -16.93
C TYR A 45 19.94 -14.05 -17.52
N ILE A 46 18.74 -14.03 -16.96
CA ILE A 46 17.65 -14.94 -17.36
C ILE A 46 17.15 -14.66 -18.77
N ASP A 47 17.24 -13.42 -19.21
CA ASP A 47 16.76 -12.98 -20.52
C ASP A 47 17.70 -13.32 -21.68
N LYS A 48 18.86 -13.93 -21.37
CA LYS A 48 19.77 -14.52 -22.36
C LYS A 48 19.61 -16.03 -22.49
N ASP A 49 18.75 -16.64 -21.67
CA ASP A 49 18.53 -18.09 -21.67
C ASP A 49 17.34 -18.46 -22.56
N GLU A 50 17.58 -19.40 -23.50
CA GLU A 50 16.54 -19.85 -24.44
C GLU A 50 15.34 -20.51 -23.73
N ARG A 51 15.54 -21.13 -22.55
CA ARG A 51 14.45 -21.75 -21.78
C ARG A 51 13.48 -20.70 -21.24
N PHE A 52 13.98 -19.51 -20.91
CA PHE A 52 13.16 -18.37 -20.52
C PHE A 52 12.46 -17.76 -21.74
N LEU A 53 13.22 -17.44 -22.79
CA LEU A 53 12.69 -16.79 -24.00
C LEU A 53 11.66 -17.66 -24.74
N GLY A 54 11.81 -18.98 -24.69
CA GLY A 54 10.90 -19.95 -25.29
C GLY A 54 9.65 -20.27 -24.45
N SER A 55 9.50 -19.68 -23.26
CA SER A 55 8.41 -20.03 -22.33
C SER A 55 7.59 -18.81 -21.92
N SER A 56 6.41 -18.65 -22.50
CA SER A 56 5.47 -17.57 -22.15
C SER A 56 5.02 -17.63 -20.70
N SER A 57 4.86 -18.83 -20.13
CA SER A 57 4.51 -19.03 -18.73
C SER A 57 5.67 -18.67 -17.79
N CYS A 58 6.92 -18.94 -18.15
CA CYS A 58 8.09 -18.49 -17.40
C CYS A 58 8.19 -16.96 -17.42
N ILE A 59 8.02 -16.33 -18.58
CA ILE A 59 8.00 -14.86 -18.71
C ILE A 59 6.89 -14.26 -17.84
N ARG A 60 5.69 -14.84 -17.87
CA ARG A 60 4.55 -14.40 -17.04
C ARG A 60 4.84 -14.54 -15.54
N TYR A 61 5.52 -15.60 -15.12
CA TYR A 61 6.00 -15.76 -13.75
C TYR A 61 6.98 -14.65 -13.34
N VAL A 62 7.97 -14.33 -14.18
CA VAL A 62 8.93 -13.24 -13.88
C VAL A 62 8.22 -11.89 -13.77
N GLN A 63 7.35 -11.57 -14.74
CA GLN A 63 6.52 -10.37 -14.71
C GLN A 63 5.67 -10.28 -13.44
N THR A 64 5.12 -11.42 -13.00
CA THR A 64 4.35 -11.52 -11.75
C THR A 64 5.23 -11.18 -10.55
N MET A 65 6.45 -11.73 -10.46
CA MET A 65 7.35 -11.44 -9.35
C MET A 65 7.75 -9.96 -9.28
N PHE A 66 7.92 -9.31 -10.43
CA PHE A 66 8.23 -7.87 -10.48
C PHE A 66 7.03 -7.05 -9.97
N LEU A 67 5.83 -7.38 -10.43
CA LEU A 67 4.61 -6.71 -9.99
C LEU A 67 4.29 -6.98 -8.51
N ILE A 68 4.62 -8.16 -7.97
CA ILE A 68 4.57 -8.42 -6.52
C ILE A 68 5.47 -7.43 -5.79
N GLY A 69 6.73 -7.24 -6.25
CA GLY A 69 7.62 -6.22 -5.68
C GLY A 69 7.03 -4.80 -5.72
N LEU A 70 6.35 -4.43 -6.81
CA LEU A 70 5.70 -3.12 -6.97
C LEU A 70 4.38 -2.96 -6.21
N SER A 71 3.70 -4.05 -5.87
CA SER A 71 2.42 -4.02 -5.17
C SER A 71 2.52 -3.40 -3.76
N MET A 72 3.74 -3.11 -3.30
CA MET A 72 4.05 -2.84 -1.91
C MET A 72 4.90 -1.58 -1.66
N PHE A 73 5.49 -0.96 -2.69
CA PHE A 73 6.55 0.03 -2.44
C PHE A 73 6.05 1.39 -1.95
N GLY A 74 6.40 1.73 -0.70
CA GLY A 74 6.24 3.05 -0.04
C GLY A 74 5.22 3.13 1.10
N GLY A 75 4.84 1.98 1.68
CA GLY A 75 3.97 1.93 2.85
C GLY A 75 2.59 2.56 2.56
N VAL A 76 1.86 2.89 3.62
CA VAL A 76 0.52 3.53 3.54
C VAL A 76 0.57 4.90 2.83
N SER A 77 1.75 5.42 2.49
CA SER A 77 1.93 6.82 2.14
C SER A 77 2.29 7.11 0.68
N VAL A 78 3.09 6.32 -0.05
CA VAL A 78 3.39 6.62 -1.47
C VAL A 78 3.74 5.37 -2.28
N SER A 79 2.81 4.82 -3.06
CA SER A 79 3.19 3.86 -4.11
C SER A 79 4.12 4.55 -5.12
N VAL A 80 5.26 3.95 -5.50
CA VAL A 80 6.02 4.43 -6.69
C VAL A 80 5.22 4.29 -7.97
N ILE A 81 4.10 3.56 -7.94
CA ILE A 81 3.15 3.46 -9.02
C ILE A 81 1.98 4.39 -8.72
N THR A 82 1.85 5.44 -9.51
CA THR A 82 0.75 6.42 -9.40
C THR A 82 -0.49 5.97 -10.15
N ARG A 83 -0.34 5.11 -11.17
CA ARG A 83 -1.44 4.55 -11.95
C ARG A 83 -1.12 3.13 -12.40
N PHE A 84 -2.12 2.25 -12.35
CA PHE A 84 -2.03 0.89 -12.88
C PHE A 84 -3.32 0.55 -13.64
N THR A 85 -3.19 -0.06 -14.81
CA THR A 85 -4.31 -0.59 -15.57
C THR A 85 -3.92 -1.89 -16.27
N GLU A 86 -4.84 -2.85 -16.30
CA GLU A 86 -4.74 -4.07 -17.08
C GLU A 86 -5.96 -4.17 -18.00
N LYS A 87 -5.72 -4.38 -19.30
CA LYS A 87 -6.77 -4.63 -20.31
C LYS A 87 -6.24 -5.61 -21.35
N GLU A 88 -6.97 -6.71 -21.60
CA GLU A 88 -6.63 -7.65 -22.69
C GLU A 88 -5.16 -8.11 -22.66
N ASP A 89 -4.70 -8.60 -21.49
CA ASP A 89 -3.31 -9.01 -21.22
C ASP A 89 -2.24 -7.91 -21.34
N LYS A 90 -2.64 -6.66 -21.58
CA LYS A 90 -1.75 -5.48 -21.60
C LYS A 90 -1.75 -4.81 -20.24
N VAL A 91 -0.58 -4.76 -19.62
CA VAL A 91 -0.32 -4.02 -18.39
C VAL A 91 0.25 -2.66 -18.75
N THR A 92 -0.31 -1.61 -18.17
CA THR A 92 0.22 -0.24 -18.22
C THR A 92 0.33 0.30 -16.82
N LEU A 93 1.50 0.86 -16.49
CA LEU A 93 1.77 1.49 -15.20
C LEU A 93 2.48 2.82 -15.39
N THR A 94 2.17 3.76 -14.50
CA THR A 94 2.82 5.07 -14.46
C THR A 94 3.56 5.18 -13.13
N TRP A 95 4.83 5.53 -13.22
CA TRP A 95 5.70 5.75 -12.08
C TRP A 95 5.46 7.13 -11.46
N ASP A 96 5.95 7.34 -10.25
CA ASP A 96 5.97 8.64 -9.56
C ASP A 96 6.80 9.70 -10.29
N SER A 97 7.76 9.28 -11.12
CA SER A 97 8.51 10.14 -12.03
C SER A 97 7.69 10.64 -13.24
N GLY A 98 6.47 10.12 -13.45
CA GLY A 98 5.65 10.38 -14.63
C GLY A 98 5.97 9.50 -15.83
N VAL A 99 7.03 8.68 -15.78
CA VAL A 99 7.32 7.67 -16.80
C VAL A 99 6.16 6.68 -16.86
N THR A 100 5.77 6.26 -18.07
CA THR A 100 4.72 5.24 -18.26
C THR A 100 5.29 4.08 -19.05
N ASP A 101 5.25 2.89 -18.46
CA ASP A 101 5.67 1.65 -19.09
C ASP A 101 4.47 0.78 -19.44
N THR A 102 4.68 -0.08 -20.42
CA THR A 102 3.64 -0.98 -20.91
C THR A 102 4.27 -2.27 -21.39
N PHE A 103 3.70 -3.39 -20.98
CA PHE A 103 4.10 -4.72 -21.43
C PHE A 103 2.89 -5.64 -21.59
N ARG A 104 3.10 -6.78 -22.23
CA ARG A 104 2.09 -7.83 -22.38
C ARG A 104 2.49 -9.06 -21.57
N TRP A 105 1.50 -9.68 -20.93
CA TRP A 105 1.77 -10.88 -20.14
C TRP A 105 2.32 -12.03 -21.00
N GLY A 106 3.39 -12.66 -20.52
CA GLY A 106 4.03 -13.80 -21.17
C GLY A 106 4.82 -13.48 -22.44
N VAL A 107 5.11 -12.19 -22.70
CA VAL A 107 5.87 -11.74 -23.88
C VAL A 107 7.12 -10.98 -23.44
N TYR A 108 8.29 -11.39 -23.96
CA TYR A 108 9.55 -10.67 -23.78
C TYR A 108 9.81 -9.73 -24.96
N ASP A 109 9.08 -8.62 -25.00
CA ASP A 109 9.23 -7.56 -26.01
C ASP A 109 10.00 -6.34 -25.47
N GLU A 110 10.19 -5.34 -26.33
CA GLU A 110 10.85 -4.08 -25.94
C GLU A 110 10.10 -3.35 -24.82
N GLY A 111 8.78 -3.53 -24.71
CA GLY A 111 7.98 -2.98 -23.62
C GLY A 111 8.35 -3.60 -22.27
N PHE A 112 8.42 -4.93 -22.21
CA PHE A 112 8.86 -5.61 -21.00
C PHE A 112 10.32 -5.32 -20.66
N ARG A 113 11.22 -5.22 -21.65
CA ARG A 113 12.63 -4.82 -21.43
C ARG A 113 12.76 -3.45 -20.80
N LYS A 114 12.02 -2.45 -21.31
CA LYS A 114 12.00 -1.09 -20.76
C LYS A 114 11.50 -1.07 -19.32
N PHE A 115 10.38 -1.74 -19.07
CA PHE A 115 9.85 -1.91 -17.73
C PHE A 115 10.86 -2.57 -16.79
N ALA A 116 11.49 -3.67 -17.22
CA ALA A 116 12.44 -4.42 -16.39
C ALA A 116 13.70 -3.61 -16.09
N GLY A 117 14.24 -2.86 -17.06
CA GLY A 117 15.36 -1.96 -16.84
C GLY A 117 15.01 -0.84 -15.86
N TYR A 118 13.84 -0.21 -16.02
CA TYR A 118 13.41 0.87 -15.12
C TYR A 118 13.08 0.37 -13.71
N TYR A 119 12.48 -0.82 -13.59
CA TYR A 119 12.26 -1.50 -12.31
C TYR A 119 13.57 -1.69 -11.54
N GLN A 120 14.62 -2.17 -12.22
CA GLN A 120 15.95 -2.35 -11.64
C GLN A 120 16.58 -1.02 -11.21
N ASP A 121 16.43 0.04 -12.01
CA ASP A 121 16.93 1.37 -11.68
C ASP A 121 16.25 1.97 -10.44
N ARG A 122 14.92 1.76 -10.31
CA ARG A 122 14.14 2.30 -9.18
C ARG A 122 14.36 1.57 -7.86
N LEU A 123 14.70 0.29 -7.92
CA LEU A 123 14.87 -0.54 -6.73
C LEU A 123 16.32 -0.69 -6.28
N SER A 124 17.25 -0.09 -7.02
CA SER A 124 18.64 0.07 -6.60
C SER A 124 18.89 1.45 -5.99
N SER A 125 19.90 1.54 -5.11
CA SER A 125 20.37 2.82 -4.57
C SER A 125 21.03 3.72 -5.62
N LYS A 126 21.41 3.15 -6.77
CA LYS A 126 21.95 3.86 -7.93
C LYS A 126 21.33 3.31 -9.22
N PRO A 127 21.03 4.17 -10.22
CA PRO A 127 20.63 3.70 -11.54
C PRO A 127 21.62 2.65 -12.05
N GLN A 128 21.10 1.49 -12.43
CA GLN A 128 21.89 0.39 -12.96
C GLN A 128 22.12 0.58 -14.47
N HIS A 129 21.19 1.22 -15.17
CA HIS A 129 21.20 1.39 -16.63
C HIS A 129 21.37 0.06 -17.38
N ARG A 130 20.92 -1.04 -16.76
CA ARG A 130 20.99 -2.39 -17.32
C ARG A 130 19.68 -2.73 -17.99
N LYS A 131 19.75 -3.28 -19.19
CA LYS A 131 18.60 -3.83 -19.92
C LYS A 131 18.39 -5.32 -19.64
N ASP A 132 19.49 -6.03 -19.37
CA ASP A 132 19.46 -7.44 -19.04
C ASP A 132 18.79 -7.67 -17.68
N ILE A 133 18.20 -8.84 -17.48
CA ILE A 133 17.53 -9.24 -16.24
C ILE A 133 18.43 -10.22 -15.49
N PRO A 134 19.14 -9.78 -14.43
CA PRO A 134 19.99 -10.68 -13.67
C PRO A 134 19.17 -11.64 -12.83
N SER A 135 19.60 -12.90 -12.69
CA SER A 135 18.94 -13.89 -11.82
C SER A 135 18.92 -13.47 -10.35
N SER A 136 19.87 -12.63 -9.91
CA SER A 136 19.91 -12.10 -8.55
C SER A 136 18.75 -11.15 -8.22
N ILE A 137 17.96 -10.72 -9.20
CA ILE A 137 16.80 -9.84 -8.96
C ILE A 137 15.77 -10.48 -8.03
N PHE A 138 15.65 -11.81 -8.03
CA PHE A 138 14.74 -12.55 -7.14
C PHE A 138 15.17 -12.46 -5.67
N ILE A 139 16.46 -12.30 -5.37
CA ILE A 139 16.95 -12.03 -4.01
C ILE A 139 16.48 -10.63 -3.57
N GLY A 140 16.52 -9.64 -4.47
CA GLY A 140 15.99 -8.31 -4.22
C GLY A 140 14.49 -8.33 -3.93
N ILE A 141 13.72 -9.03 -4.77
CA ILE A 141 12.27 -9.23 -4.59
C ILE A 141 11.97 -9.90 -3.24
N LEU A 142 12.73 -10.94 -2.86
CA LEU A 142 12.61 -11.60 -1.57
C LEU A 142 12.90 -10.64 -0.40
N GLY A 143 13.93 -9.81 -0.51
CA GLY A 143 14.24 -8.77 0.50
C GLY A 143 13.09 -7.78 0.68
N PHE A 144 12.46 -7.36 -0.42
CA PHE A 144 11.27 -6.52 -0.39
C PHE A 144 10.11 -7.23 0.31
N VAL A 145 9.76 -8.45 -0.12
CA VAL A 145 8.68 -9.25 0.48
C VAL A 145 8.86 -9.42 1.99
N LYS A 146 10.07 -9.77 2.46
CA LYS A 146 10.38 -9.89 3.90
C LYS A 146 10.17 -8.59 4.66
N SER A 147 10.63 -7.47 4.10
CA SER A 147 10.43 -6.14 4.68
C SER A 147 8.95 -5.79 4.81
N TYR A 148 8.12 -6.16 3.82
CA TYR A 148 6.68 -5.90 3.86
C TYR A 148 5.93 -6.78 4.85
N ILE A 149 6.30 -8.04 4.99
CA ILE A 149 5.74 -8.91 6.04
C ILE A 149 5.99 -8.28 7.41
N MET A 150 7.18 -7.73 7.66
CA MET A 150 7.47 -7.03 8.93
C MET A 150 6.57 -5.80 9.13
N ILE A 151 6.36 -4.99 8.10
CA ILE A 151 5.46 -3.83 8.16
C ILE A 151 4.01 -4.26 8.41
N LEU A 152 3.51 -5.26 7.69
CA LEU A 152 2.15 -5.77 7.86
C LEU A 152 1.93 -6.35 9.25
N ASN A 153 2.91 -7.09 9.79
CA ASN A 153 2.85 -7.60 11.16
C ASN A 153 2.82 -6.46 12.19
N ALA A 154 3.60 -5.40 12.00
CA ALA A 154 3.55 -4.23 12.86
C ALA A 154 2.16 -3.58 12.82
N VAL A 155 1.55 -3.44 11.63
CA VAL A 155 0.19 -2.91 11.47
C VAL A 155 -0.85 -3.84 12.08
N ASP A 156 -0.71 -5.16 11.92
CA ASP A 156 -1.61 -6.16 12.51
C ASP A 156 -1.64 -6.06 14.04
N VAL A 157 -0.47 -5.92 14.67
CA VAL A 157 -0.36 -5.70 16.13
C VAL A 157 -1.13 -4.43 16.55
N ARG A 158 -1.01 -3.34 15.79
CA ARG A 158 -1.74 -2.08 16.07
C ARG A 158 -3.24 -2.22 15.90
N ILE A 159 -3.71 -2.89 14.84
CA ILE A 159 -5.14 -3.12 14.61
C ILE A 159 -5.71 -4.04 15.69
N LYS A 160 -5.01 -5.12 16.06
CA LYS A 160 -5.41 -6.00 17.18
C LYS A 160 -5.51 -5.23 18.50
N ALA A 161 -4.62 -4.27 18.73
CA ALA A 161 -4.70 -3.40 19.91
C ALA A 161 -5.94 -2.49 19.91
N LEU A 162 -6.54 -2.23 18.74
CA LEU A 162 -7.77 -1.45 18.58
C LEU A 162 -9.04 -2.31 18.56
N ILE A 163 -8.93 -3.60 18.25
CA ILE A 163 -10.04 -4.55 18.32
C ILE A 163 -10.16 -5.04 19.76
N LYS A 164 -10.78 -4.23 20.61
CA LYS A 164 -10.96 -4.45 22.05
C LYS A 164 -12.34 -4.04 22.47
N GLU A 165 -12.77 -4.50 23.65
CA GLU A 165 -13.98 -4.03 24.31
C GLU A 165 -13.98 -2.50 24.50
N LYS A 166 -15.18 -1.91 24.49
CA LYS A 166 -15.43 -0.48 24.40
C LYS A 166 -14.65 0.34 25.42
N MET A 167 -14.66 -0.07 26.68
CA MET A 167 -13.95 0.65 27.75
C MET A 167 -12.44 0.64 27.55
N SER A 168 -11.87 -0.51 27.19
CA SER A 168 -10.44 -0.63 26.88
C SER A 168 -10.03 0.09 25.60
N PHE A 169 -10.96 0.26 24.65
CA PHE A 169 -10.75 1.05 23.46
C PHE A 169 -10.74 2.55 23.80
N ILE A 170 -11.69 3.01 24.62
CA ILE A 170 -11.77 4.41 25.06
C ILE A 170 -10.54 4.81 25.91
N SER A 171 -10.00 3.90 26.72
CA SER A 171 -8.79 4.19 27.51
C SER A 171 -7.53 4.39 26.65
N LEU A 172 -7.53 3.98 25.38
CA LEU A 172 -6.40 4.26 24.46
C LEU A 172 -6.24 5.76 24.19
N PHE A 173 -7.32 6.55 24.34
CA PHE A 173 -7.29 8.00 24.19
C PHE A 173 -6.82 8.73 25.46
N GLU A 174 -6.45 8.00 26.53
CA GLU A 174 -5.93 8.56 27.78
C GLU A 174 -4.40 8.53 27.85
N SER A 175 -3.76 7.71 27.01
CA SER A 175 -2.32 7.65 26.83
C SER A 175 -1.84 8.51 25.66
N ASP A 176 -0.54 8.79 25.60
CA ASP A 176 0.10 9.40 24.42
C ASP A 176 -0.23 8.60 23.16
N MET A 177 -1.09 9.19 22.32
CA MET A 177 -1.58 8.54 21.12
C MET A 177 -0.52 8.55 20.03
N SER A 178 -0.17 7.37 19.52
CA SER A 178 0.72 7.26 18.36
C SER A 178 -0.01 7.61 17.06
N LYS A 179 0.75 8.12 16.07
CA LYS A 179 0.23 8.60 14.79
C LYS A 179 -0.52 7.55 13.98
N ASP A 180 0.00 6.33 14.00
CA ASP A 180 -0.62 5.16 13.37
C ASP A 180 -1.97 4.81 14.00
N ILE A 181 -2.07 4.80 15.33
CA ILE A 181 -3.31 4.48 16.06
C ILE A 181 -4.40 5.52 15.77
N LEU A 182 -4.06 6.81 15.81
CA LEU A 182 -5.01 7.87 15.48
C LEU A 182 -5.50 7.74 14.05
N PHE A 183 -4.58 7.56 13.10
CA PHE A 183 -4.91 7.45 11.68
C PHE A 183 -5.82 6.25 11.41
N ILE A 184 -5.50 5.08 11.96
CA ILE A 184 -6.32 3.86 11.79
C ILE A 184 -7.71 4.06 12.42
N THR A 185 -7.78 4.69 13.59
CA THR A 185 -9.04 4.97 14.28
C THR A 185 -9.94 5.87 13.44
N ILE A 186 -9.43 7.04 13.01
CA ILE A 186 -10.20 7.99 12.21
C ILE A 186 -10.62 7.37 10.87
N SER A 187 -9.70 6.66 10.20
CA SER A 187 -9.98 6.00 8.93
C SER A 187 -11.02 4.86 9.04
N SER A 188 -11.28 4.38 10.26
CA SER A 188 -12.28 3.34 10.55
C SER A 188 -13.60 3.89 11.09
N LEU A 189 -13.71 5.20 11.28
CA LEU A 189 -14.97 5.83 11.65
C LEU A 189 -15.96 5.80 10.48
N PRO A 190 -17.28 5.81 10.76
CA PRO A 190 -18.28 6.10 9.74
C PRO A 190 -17.99 7.47 9.09
N VAL A 191 -18.22 7.60 7.78
CA VAL A 191 -17.95 8.83 7.01
C VAL A 191 -18.63 10.06 7.64
N SER A 192 -19.83 9.89 8.19
CA SER A 192 -20.54 10.95 8.93
C SER A 192 -19.75 11.44 10.14
N GLN A 193 -19.13 10.53 10.89
CA GLN A 193 -18.33 10.84 12.08
C GLN A 193 -16.97 11.46 11.72
N ILE A 194 -16.35 11.05 10.61
CA ILE A 194 -15.14 11.71 10.08
C ILE A 194 -15.45 13.18 9.74
N ASN A 195 -16.55 13.42 9.03
CA ASN A 195 -16.95 14.80 8.70
C ASN A 195 -17.33 15.60 9.95
N ALA A 196 -18.03 14.99 10.91
CA ALA A 196 -18.36 15.64 12.19
C ALA A 196 -17.11 16.01 12.99
N LEU A 197 -16.08 15.16 13.00
CA LEU A 197 -14.79 15.46 13.63
C LEU A 197 -14.14 16.71 13.02
N PHE A 198 -14.08 16.78 11.68
CA PHE A 198 -13.50 17.94 10.99
C PHE A 198 -14.29 19.22 11.25
N LEU A 199 -15.63 19.14 11.17
CA LEU A 199 -16.51 20.25 11.48
C LEU A 199 -16.38 20.74 12.93
N HIS A 200 -16.20 19.83 13.88
CA HIS A 200 -15.99 20.17 15.28
C HIS A 200 -14.63 20.85 15.50
N ILE A 201 -13.56 20.29 14.95
CA ILE A 201 -12.21 20.75 15.26
C ILE A 201 -11.88 22.09 14.62
N GLN A 202 -12.39 22.36 13.42
CA GLN A 202 -12.17 23.64 12.74
C GLN A 202 -12.73 24.85 13.50
N GLU A 203 -13.72 24.68 14.37
CA GLU A 203 -14.25 25.77 15.22
C GLU A 203 -13.22 26.32 16.21
N PHE A 204 -12.19 25.54 16.51
CA PHE A 204 -11.13 25.92 17.46
C PHE A 204 -9.87 26.45 16.78
N PHE A 205 -9.81 26.43 15.45
CA PHE A 205 -8.65 26.91 14.72
C PHE A 205 -8.78 28.40 14.37
N PRO A 206 -7.64 29.13 14.34
CA PRO A 206 -7.66 30.51 13.91
C PRO A 206 -8.00 30.59 12.42
N LYS A 207 -8.73 31.63 12.03
CA LYS A 207 -9.28 31.79 10.67
C LYS A 207 -8.21 31.90 9.59
N ASP A 208 -6.98 32.24 9.95
CA ASP A 208 -5.83 32.41 9.07
C ASP A 208 -4.88 31.21 9.10
N LEU A 209 -5.24 30.10 9.76
CA LEU A 209 -4.43 28.87 9.74
C LEU A 209 -4.33 28.32 8.32
N GLU A 210 -3.12 28.35 7.76
CA GLU A 210 -2.80 27.79 6.45
C GLU A 210 -1.95 26.52 6.56
N VAL A 211 -2.24 25.57 5.69
CA VAL A 211 -1.40 24.38 5.46
C VAL A 211 -0.96 24.35 4.01
N THR A 212 0.21 23.75 3.77
CA THR A 212 0.71 23.52 2.42
C THR A 212 0.39 22.08 2.05
N THR A 213 -0.49 21.91 1.08
CA THR A 213 -0.85 20.60 0.52
C THR A 213 0.35 19.96 -0.19
N PRO A 214 0.33 18.64 -0.47
CA PRO A 214 1.45 17.95 -1.14
C PRO A 214 1.84 18.53 -2.50
N ASP A 215 0.92 19.21 -3.18
CA ASP A 215 1.18 19.89 -4.46
C ASP A 215 1.66 21.35 -4.31
N LYS A 216 2.04 21.73 -3.09
CA LYS A 216 2.55 23.06 -2.68
C LYS A 216 1.52 24.17 -2.74
N ARG A 217 0.22 23.87 -2.84
CA ARG A 217 -0.82 24.89 -2.68
C ARG A 217 -1.05 25.19 -1.20
N LYS A 218 -1.06 26.48 -0.86
CA LYS A 218 -1.51 26.95 0.44
C LYS A 218 -3.03 26.90 0.50
N MET A 219 -3.56 26.30 1.54
CA MET A 219 -4.99 26.20 1.78
C MET A 219 -5.31 26.58 3.21
N ASN A 220 -6.43 27.28 3.37
CA ASN A 220 -6.99 27.58 4.66
C ASN A 220 -7.60 26.32 5.30
N VAL A 221 -7.15 25.97 6.51
CA VAL A 221 -7.59 24.74 7.20
C VAL A 221 -9.08 24.79 7.55
N THR A 222 -9.58 25.94 8.00
CA THR A 222 -10.99 26.06 8.39
C THR A 222 -11.91 25.84 7.19
N SER A 223 -11.63 26.49 6.06
CA SER A 223 -12.38 26.29 4.81
C SER A 223 -12.30 24.85 4.30
N LEU A 224 -11.14 24.21 4.42
CA LEU A 224 -10.95 22.81 4.05
C LEU A 224 -11.86 21.90 4.88
N PHE A 225 -11.92 22.08 6.19
CA PHE A 225 -12.65 21.21 7.11
C PHE A 225 -14.16 21.49 7.17
N GLN A 226 -14.61 22.68 6.77
CA GLN A 226 -16.04 23.06 6.70
C GLN A 226 -16.87 22.24 5.73
N ASN A 227 -16.27 21.79 4.62
CA ASN A 227 -17.03 21.18 3.54
C ASN A 227 -17.11 19.66 3.72
N PRO A 228 -18.25 19.06 4.13
CA PRO A 228 -18.34 17.61 4.25
C PRO A 228 -18.07 16.93 2.90
N SER A 229 -17.47 15.74 2.93
CA SER A 229 -17.15 14.97 1.73
C SER A 229 -17.56 13.52 1.86
N VAL A 230 -18.01 12.95 0.75
CA VAL A 230 -18.15 11.50 0.55
C VAL A 230 -17.12 10.96 -0.44
N ASP A 231 -16.33 11.85 -1.07
CA ASP A 231 -15.17 11.46 -1.88
C ASP A 231 -14.05 10.97 -0.96
N ILE A 232 -13.76 9.68 -1.06
CA ILE A 232 -12.73 8.98 -0.28
C ILE A 232 -11.35 9.61 -0.49
N SER A 233 -11.01 10.02 -1.71
CA SER A 233 -9.69 10.60 -2.01
C SER A 233 -9.50 11.91 -1.25
N TYR A 234 -10.55 12.73 -1.23
CA TYR A 234 -10.54 14.00 -0.52
C TYR A 234 -10.60 13.80 1.01
N LEU A 235 -11.36 12.82 1.51
CA LEU A 235 -11.36 12.47 2.94
C LEU A 235 -9.98 12.00 3.42
N ILE A 236 -9.27 11.22 2.61
CA ILE A 236 -7.89 10.78 2.91
C ILE A 236 -6.97 11.99 3.01
N GLU A 237 -7.06 12.94 2.07
CA GLU A 237 -6.24 14.16 2.09
C GLU A 237 -6.50 15.00 3.35
N LYS A 238 -7.78 15.23 3.70
CA LYS A 238 -8.13 15.90 4.94
C LYS A 238 -7.59 15.19 6.17
N THR A 239 -7.71 13.86 6.21
CA THR A 239 -7.21 13.05 7.33
C THR A 239 -5.69 13.15 7.46
N LYS A 240 -4.95 13.21 6.35
CA LYS A 240 -3.50 13.42 6.36
C LYS A 240 -3.12 14.77 6.96
N ILE A 241 -3.71 15.86 6.44
CA ILE A 241 -3.50 17.23 6.94
C ILE A 241 -3.86 17.31 8.42
N TYR A 242 -4.99 16.71 8.80
CA TYR A 242 -5.42 16.63 10.18
C TYR A 242 -4.40 15.95 11.09
N CYS A 243 -3.89 14.78 10.68
CA CYS A 243 -2.85 14.10 11.43
C CYS A 243 -1.54 14.91 11.48
N GLU A 244 -1.22 15.69 10.46
CA GLU A 244 -0.08 16.62 10.52
C GLU A 244 -0.28 17.66 11.63
N LEU A 245 -1.44 18.31 11.68
CA LEU A 245 -1.78 19.28 12.73
C LEU A 245 -1.75 18.65 14.13
N PHE A 246 -2.27 17.42 14.28
CA PHE A 246 -2.28 16.70 15.57
C PHE A 246 -0.87 16.39 16.09
N PHE A 247 0.12 16.23 15.21
CA PHE A 247 1.50 15.90 15.57
C PHE A 247 2.50 17.03 15.29
N ASP A 248 2.03 18.23 14.94
CA ASP A 248 2.91 19.33 14.52
C ASP A 248 3.71 19.89 15.70
N THR A 249 5.01 19.64 15.70
CA THR A 249 5.92 20.15 16.74
C THR A 249 6.25 21.63 16.56
N LYS A 250 5.99 22.21 15.37
CA LYS A 250 6.25 23.63 15.06
C LYS A 250 5.11 24.54 15.47
N MET A 251 3.90 24.01 15.62
CA MET A 251 2.71 24.74 16.04
C MET A 251 2.14 24.19 17.37
N PRO A 252 2.83 24.38 18.50
CA PRO A 252 2.48 23.72 19.77
C PRO A 252 1.06 24.03 20.25
N ILE A 253 0.57 25.27 20.06
CA ILE A 253 -0.79 25.67 20.43
C ILE A 253 -1.82 24.96 19.54
N ILE A 254 -1.61 24.93 18.23
CA ILE A 254 -2.51 24.24 17.28
C ILE A 254 -2.52 22.74 17.58
N LYS A 255 -1.35 22.16 17.85
CA LYS A 255 -1.21 20.78 18.29
C LYS A 255 -2.03 20.51 19.55
N GLU A 256 -1.85 21.28 20.60
CA GLU A 256 -2.57 21.10 21.88
C GLU A 256 -4.09 21.19 21.69
N ILE A 257 -4.56 22.20 20.96
CA ILE A 257 -5.97 22.36 20.60
C ILE A 257 -6.46 21.13 19.85
N THR A 258 -5.75 20.73 18.80
CA THR A 258 -6.12 19.57 17.98
C THR A 258 -6.21 18.33 18.85
N GLN A 259 -5.19 18.04 19.66
CA GLN A 259 -5.14 16.86 20.52
C GLN A 259 -6.28 16.81 21.54
N SER A 260 -6.44 17.88 22.32
CA SER A 260 -7.46 17.97 23.37
C SER A 260 -8.88 17.81 22.80
N LYS A 261 -9.19 18.51 21.70
CA LYS A 261 -10.52 18.47 21.07
C LYS A 261 -10.79 17.15 20.36
N THR A 262 -9.77 16.56 19.74
CA THR A 262 -9.86 15.20 19.16
C THR A 262 -10.21 14.17 20.21
N ILE A 263 -9.47 14.15 21.33
CA ILE A 263 -9.66 13.15 22.38
C ILE A 263 -11.06 13.30 22.99
N GLY A 264 -11.48 14.54 23.28
CA GLY A 264 -12.83 14.81 23.77
C GLY A 264 -13.91 14.32 22.80
N PHE A 265 -13.78 14.65 21.52
CA PHE A 265 -14.71 14.21 20.47
C PHE A 265 -14.77 12.69 20.38
N LEU A 266 -13.62 12.01 20.27
CA LEU A 266 -13.58 10.55 20.10
C LEU A 266 -14.17 9.83 21.31
N LYS A 267 -13.86 10.29 22.53
CA LYS A 267 -14.45 9.73 23.75
C LYS A 267 -15.98 9.83 23.74
N GLU A 268 -16.53 10.97 23.34
CA GLU A 268 -17.98 11.15 23.26
C GLU A 268 -18.59 10.33 22.12
N CYS A 269 -17.96 10.37 20.93
CA CYS A 269 -18.35 9.63 19.74
C CYS A 269 -18.48 8.12 20.04
N PHE A 270 -17.51 7.55 20.75
CA PHE A 270 -17.50 6.14 21.12
C PHE A 270 -18.38 5.81 22.33
N LYS A 271 -19.05 6.76 22.99
CA LYS A 271 -20.15 6.42 23.90
C LYS A 271 -21.37 5.89 23.15
N ASN A 272 -21.55 6.25 21.88
CA ASN A 272 -22.59 5.68 21.03
C ASN A 272 -22.22 4.25 20.60
N ASP A 273 -23.06 3.28 21.00
CA ASP A 273 -22.83 1.85 20.72
C ASP A 273 -22.86 1.51 19.24
N GLU A 274 -23.67 2.21 18.44
CA GLU A 274 -23.76 2.00 17.00
C GLU A 274 -22.45 2.42 16.33
N VAL A 275 -21.95 3.61 16.65
CA VAL A 275 -20.69 4.13 16.09
C VAL A 275 -19.53 3.22 16.46
N TYR A 276 -19.42 2.85 17.74
CA TYR A 276 -18.39 1.93 18.20
C TYR A 276 -18.47 0.56 17.48
N SER A 277 -19.67 -0.01 17.36
CA SER A 277 -19.87 -1.30 16.67
C SER A 277 -19.49 -1.23 15.19
N GLN A 278 -19.86 -0.15 14.51
CA GLN A 278 -19.49 0.09 13.11
C GLN A 278 -17.97 0.23 12.96
N THR A 279 -17.30 0.99 13.83
CA THR A 279 -15.84 1.14 13.81
C THR A 279 -15.13 -0.19 14.06
N GLN A 280 -15.59 -0.98 15.02
CA GLN A 280 -15.04 -2.32 15.28
C GLN A 280 -15.22 -3.25 14.07
N LEU A 281 -16.37 -3.19 13.40
CA LEU A 281 -16.61 -3.95 12.17
C LEU A 281 -15.64 -3.53 11.05
N GLN A 282 -15.42 -2.22 10.87
CA GLN A 282 -14.47 -1.72 9.86
C GLN A 282 -13.03 -2.12 10.16
N LEU A 283 -12.60 -2.06 11.43
CA LEU A 283 -11.27 -2.52 11.85
C LEU A 283 -11.07 -4.01 11.55
N LYS A 284 -12.06 -4.85 11.87
CA LYS A 284 -12.03 -6.29 11.56
C LYS A 284 -11.96 -6.54 10.05
N ARG A 285 -12.74 -5.81 9.25
CA ARG A 285 -12.72 -5.90 7.78
C ARG A 285 -11.39 -5.44 7.19
N LEU A 286 -10.82 -4.34 7.70
CA LEU A 286 -9.51 -3.86 7.29
C LEU A 286 -8.44 -4.93 7.55
N LYS A 287 -8.45 -5.50 8.77
CA LYS A 287 -7.55 -6.59 9.13
C LYS A 287 -7.68 -7.76 8.18
N SER A 288 -8.88 -8.31 8.01
CA SER A 288 -9.09 -9.51 7.21
C SER A 288 -8.82 -9.27 5.72
N ALA A 289 -9.32 -8.18 5.15
CA ALA A 289 -9.27 -7.94 3.71
C ALA A 289 -7.94 -7.38 3.22
N GLN A 290 -7.23 -6.61 4.04
CA GLN A 290 -6.01 -5.89 3.62
C GLN A 290 -4.74 -6.38 4.29
N ILE A 291 -4.80 -6.88 5.53
CA ILE A 291 -3.60 -7.31 6.26
C ILE A 291 -3.43 -8.82 6.11
N ASP A 292 -4.43 -9.61 6.53
CA ASP A 292 -4.35 -11.07 6.51
C ASP A 292 -4.20 -11.62 5.09
N SER A 293 -5.00 -11.12 4.14
CA SER A 293 -4.86 -11.49 2.73
C SER A 293 -3.48 -11.19 2.16
N ARG A 294 -2.87 -10.05 2.51
CA ARG A 294 -1.54 -9.68 2.01
C ARG A 294 -0.45 -10.51 2.67
N LEU A 295 -0.52 -10.72 3.98
CA LEU A 295 0.38 -11.60 4.71
C LEU A 295 0.37 -13.00 4.09
N MET A 296 -0.81 -13.55 3.81
CA MET A 296 -0.94 -14.86 3.15
C MET A 296 -0.23 -14.89 1.79
N ILE A 297 -0.50 -13.92 0.92
CA ILE A 297 0.15 -13.86 -0.41
C ILE A 297 1.67 -13.76 -0.27
N TYR A 298 2.14 -12.89 0.63
CA TYR A 298 3.56 -12.60 0.78
C TYR A 298 4.31 -13.73 1.47
N ASP A 299 3.70 -14.44 2.41
CA ASP A 299 4.27 -15.63 3.03
C ASP A 299 4.40 -16.79 2.04
N VAL A 300 3.42 -16.98 1.13
CA VAL A 300 3.51 -17.95 0.04
C VAL A 300 4.70 -17.61 -0.87
N VAL A 301 4.79 -16.36 -1.32
CA VAL A 301 5.88 -15.90 -2.19
C VAL A 301 7.23 -15.99 -1.48
N LYS A 302 7.31 -15.58 -0.21
CA LYS A 302 8.52 -15.68 0.61
C LYS A 302 8.99 -17.12 0.72
N THR A 303 8.09 -18.04 1.08
CA THR A 303 8.41 -19.46 1.23
C THR A 303 8.91 -20.06 -0.07
N HIS A 304 8.24 -19.73 -1.18
CA HIS A 304 8.64 -20.16 -2.52
C HIS A 304 10.02 -19.63 -2.91
N LEU A 305 10.26 -18.32 -2.74
CA LEU A 305 11.55 -17.72 -3.09
C LEU A 305 12.68 -18.18 -2.15
N ASP A 306 12.45 -18.33 -0.84
CA ASP A 306 13.44 -18.88 0.12
C ASP A 306 13.90 -20.29 -0.29
N ALA A 307 13.05 -21.09 -0.94
CA ALA A 307 13.42 -22.41 -1.45
C ALA A 307 14.13 -22.35 -2.83
N LEU A 308 13.89 -21.28 -3.58
CA LEU A 308 14.31 -21.14 -4.97
C LEU A 308 15.67 -20.45 -5.14
N VAL A 309 15.96 -19.42 -4.32
CA VAL A 309 17.18 -18.58 -4.43
C VAL A 309 18.19 -18.82 -3.32
#